data_AF-A0A101HMI7-F1
#
_entry.id   AF-A0A101HMI7-F1
#
_cell.length_a   1.000
_cell.length_b   1.000
_cell.length_c   1.000
_cell.angle_alpha   90.00
_cell.angle_beta   90.00
_cell.angle_gamma   90.00
#
_symmetry.space_group_name_H-M   'P 1'
#
loop_
_entity.id
_entity.type
_entity.pdbx_description
1 polymer ?
#
loop_
_entity_poly.entity_id
_entity_poly.type
_entity_poly.pdbx_seq_one_letter_code
_entity_poly.pdbx_strand_id
1 'polypeptide(L)'
;MFKGNMRKFSSQLGFTMIELLIVITILGILAVAVLSAINPIEQINRGRDTGSQSDAEQLLSAIDRYNAFQGYYPWQEDANDLDTGLVASSYDENGWTPLATDGTLPNNDGLPVPVTFVEAGGVDMSYPAAVWIEGTDTYSCPIMARLSGGDESIHPTGCRGAQELKDSFVTRLHNPSTRDLYVYNSGVSGASTYVCFIPQSGAFEVAAFDRCAEGLPEDVGDIAEAFICAGEYPAGTNPRTSVGLASDVPMSCLP
;
A
#
# COMPACT_ATOMS: atom_id res chain seq x y z
N MET A 1 -71.93 15.88 -41.46
CA MET A 1 -71.29 16.57 -40.32
C MET A 1 -69.79 16.37 -40.44
N PHE A 2 -69.07 17.40 -40.88
CA PHE A 2 -67.61 17.36 -41.06
C PHE A 2 -66.91 17.76 -39.76
N LYS A 3 -65.89 17.01 -39.35
CA LYS A 3 -64.88 17.48 -38.38
C LYS A 3 -63.52 16.92 -38.78
N GLY A 4 -62.83 17.63 -39.67
CA GLY A 4 -61.45 17.36 -40.04
C GLY A 4 -60.51 17.86 -38.95
N ASN A 5 -59.72 16.96 -38.37
CA ASN A 5 -58.66 17.29 -37.41
C ASN A 5 -57.48 17.97 -38.13
N MET A 6 -57.15 19.19 -37.75
CA MET A 6 -55.90 19.86 -38.14
C MET A 6 -54.71 19.17 -37.45
N ARG A 7 -53.82 18.54 -38.23
CA ARG A 7 -52.48 18.16 -37.77
C ARG A 7 -51.55 19.36 -37.98
N LYS A 8 -51.03 19.94 -36.89
CA LYS A 8 -49.95 20.93 -36.93
C LYS A 8 -48.69 20.26 -37.48
N PHE A 9 -48.19 20.73 -38.62
CA PHE A 9 -46.83 20.42 -39.08
C PHE A 9 -45.85 21.32 -38.34
N SER A 10 -45.05 20.72 -37.45
CA SER A 10 -43.90 21.38 -36.84
C SER A 10 -42.79 21.50 -37.88
N SER A 11 -42.43 22.72 -38.27
CA SER A 11 -41.28 23.00 -39.13
C SER A 11 -39.99 22.75 -38.35
N GLN A 12 -39.41 21.57 -38.50
CA GLN A 12 -38.02 21.34 -38.08
C GLN A 12 -37.10 22.03 -39.09
N LEU A 13 -36.53 23.17 -38.69
CA LEU A 13 -35.43 23.81 -39.41
C LEU A 13 -34.20 22.91 -39.22
N GLY A 14 -33.77 22.24 -40.29
CA GLY A 14 -32.59 21.39 -40.28
C GLY A 14 -31.31 22.24 -40.24
N PHE A 15 -30.33 21.81 -39.43
CA PHE A 15 -28.99 22.39 -39.43
C PHE A 15 -28.31 22.21 -40.78
N THR A 16 -27.52 23.21 -41.20
CA THR A 16 -26.74 23.10 -42.42
C THR A 16 -25.55 22.14 -42.20
N MET A 17 -25.15 21.40 -43.24
CA MET A 17 -23.97 20.52 -43.13
C MET A 17 -22.68 21.29 -42.79
N ILE A 18 -22.60 22.55 -43.21
CA ILE A 18 -21.43 23.41 -42.95
C ILE A 18 -21.37 23.88 -41.49
N GLU A 19 -22.50 24.17 -40.85
CA GLU A 19 -22.53 24.49 -39.42
C GLU A 19 -22.01 23.34 -38.58
N LEU A 20 -22.47 22.11 -38.83
CA LEU A 20 -22.00 20.95 -38.09
C LEU A 20 -20.52 20.68 -38.34
N LEU A 21 -20.02 20.92 -39.55
CA LEU A 21 -18.60 20.75 -39.86
C LEU A 21 -17.72 21.74 -39.09
N ILE A 22 -18.09 23.02 -39.05
CA ILE A 22 -17.32 24.04 -38.31
C ILE A 22 -17.36 23.77 -36.80
N VAL A 23 -18.48 23.28 -36.27
CA VAL A 23 -18.60 22.97 -34.85
C VAL A 23 -17.68 21.81 -34.45
N ILE A 24 -17.65 20.71 -35.21
CA ILE A 24 -16.77 19.59 -34.88
C ILE A 24 -15.29 19.95 -35.03
N THR A 25 -14.93 20.85 -35.96
CA THR A 25 -13.52 21.29 -36.08
C THR A 25 -13.11 22.16 -34.91
N ILE A 26 -13.96 23.11 -34.49
CA ILE A 26 -13.70 23.96 -33.31
C ILE A 26 -13.64 23.09 -32.04
N LEU A 27 -14.59 22.17 -31.85
CA LEU A 27 -14.57 21.25 -30.71
C LEU A 27 -13.33 20.37 -30.70
N GLY A 28 -12.86 19.90 -31.86
CA GLY A 28 -11.63 19.12 -31.98
C GLY A 28 -10.39 19.91 -31.54
N ILE A 29 -10.24 21.15 -31.99
CA ILE A 29 -9.10 22.00 -31.62
C ILE A 29 -9.12 22.31 -30.12
N LEU A 30 -10.28 22.69 -29.58
CA LEU A 30 -10.42 22.99 -28.16
C LEU A 30 -10.15 21.77 -27.27
N ALA A 31 -10.61 20.58 -27.68
CA ALA A 31 -10.36 19.35 -26.92
C ALA A 31 -8.86 19.05 -26.78
N VAL A 32 -8.09 19.16 -27.87
CA VAL A 32 -6.63 18.94 -27.84
C VAL A 32 -5.93 19.99 -26.98
N ALA A 33 -6.32 21.26 -27.08
CA ALA A 33 -5.73 22.33 -26.28
C ALA A 33 -5.96 22.11 -24.77
N VAL A 34 -7.16 21.68 -24.37
CA VAL A 34 -7.49 21.40 -22.96
C VAL A 34 -6.72 20.18 -22.44
N LEU A 35 -6.69 19.08 -23.21
CA LEU A 35 -5.95 17.87 -22.81
C LEU A 35 -4.45 18.12 -22.71
N SER A 36 -3.89 19.00 -23.53
CA SER A 36 -2.48 19.40 -23.42
C SER A 36 -2.19 20.23 -22.17
N ALA A 37 -3.17 20.95 -21.64
CA ALA A 37 -3.01 21.79 -20.45
C ALA A 37 -3.18 21.01 -19.15
N ILE A 38 -3.97 19.94 -19.16
CA ILE A 38 -4.32 19.15 -17.99
C ILE A 38 -3.66 17.79 -18.14
N ASN A 39 -2.42 17.64 -17.67
CA ASN A 39 -1.68 16.37 -17.72
C ASN A 39 -2.55 15.24 -17.13
N PRO A 40 -3.20 14.40 -17.96
CA PRO A 40 -4.27 13.52 -17.49
C PRO A 40 -3.69 12.31 -16.74
N ILE A 41 -2.45 11.93 -17.08
CA ILE A 41 -1.72 10.85 -16.42
C ILE A 41 -1.45 11.22 -14.97
N GLU A 42 -0.97 12.45 -14.73
CA GLU A 42 -0.70 12.94 -13.38
C GLU A 42 -1.97 13.00 -12.53
N GLN A 43 -3.11 13.40 -13.09
CA GLN A 43 -4.38 13.38 -12.36
C GLN A 43 -4.82 11.97 -11.97
N ILE A 44 -4.66 10.99 -12.87
CA ILE A 44 -4.98 9.59 -12.59
C ILE A 44 -4.06 9.07 -11.48
N ASN A 45 -2.76 9.32 -11.56
CA ASN A 45 -1.79 8.91 -10.55
C ASN A 45 -2.10 9.55 -9.19
N ARG A 46 -2.46 10.84 -9.17
CA ARG A 46 -2.86 11.52 -7.93
C ARG A 46 -4.11 10.89 -7.32
N GLY A 47 -5.06 10.48 -8.15
CA GLY A 47 -6.24 9.72 -7.71
C GLY A 47 -5.88 8.36 -7.14
N ARG A 48 -4.89 7.66 -7.72
CA ARG A 48 -4.36 6.39 -7.19
C ARG A 48 -3.70 6.59 -5.84
N ASP A 49 -2.80 7.57 -5.71
CA ASP A 49 -2.11 7.87 -4.45
C ASP A 49 -3.08 8.27 -3.35
N THR A 50 -4.08 9.10 -3.66
CA THR A 50 -5.13 9.49 -2.70
C THR A 50 -5.87 8.27 -2.14
N GLY A 51 -6.18 7.29 -2.99
CA GLY A 51 -6.81 6.08 -2.49
C GLY A 51 -5.83 5.10 -1.84
N SER A 52 -4.52 5.13 -2.17
CA SER A 52 -3.51 4.34 -1.45
C SER A 52 -3.33 4.88 -0.03
N GLN A 53 -3.35 6.21 0.12
CA GLN A 53 -3.42 6.88 1.41
C GLN A 53 -4.68 6.47 2.19
N SER A 54 -5.86 6.49 1.56
CA SER A 54 -7.10 6.04 2.23
C SER A 54 -7.06 4.56 2.62
N ASP A 55 -6.45 3.70 1.79
CA ASP A 55 -6.29 2.27 2.10
C ASP A 55 -5.30 2.09 3.27
N ALA A 56 -4.22 2.88 3.31
CA ALA A 56 -3.25 2.88 4.40
C ALA A 56 -3.86 3.34 5.73
N GLU A 57 -4.66 4.41 5.74
CA GLU A 57 -5.41 4.87 6.93
C GLU A 57 -6.38 3.79 7.43
N GLN A 58 -7.07 3.11 6.51
CA GLN A 58 -8.00 2.04 6.87
C GLN A 58 -7.27 0.85 7.50
N LEU A 59 -6.11 0.48 6.95
CA LEU A 59 -5.28 -0.59 7.47
C LEU A 59 -4.69 -0.24 8.84
N LEU A 60 -4.11 0.94 8.97
CA LEU A 60 -3.55 1.42 10.24
C LEU A 60 -4.60 1.40 11.34
N SER A 61 -5.79 1.95 11.06
CA SER A 61 -6.89 1.94 12.02
C SER A 61 -7.34 0.52 12.41
N ALA A 62 -7.23 -0.46 11.50
CA ALA A 62 -7.51 -1.85 11.82
C ALA A 62 -6.42 -2.49 12.70
N ILE A 63 -5.15 -2.16 12.46
CA ILE A 63 -4.03 -2.58 13.29
C ILE A 63 -4.18 -2.04 14.72
N ASP A 64 -4.51 -0.76 14.86
CA ASP A 64 -4.70 -0.13 16.17
C ASP A 64 -5.86 -0.75 16.95
N ARG A 65 -6.99 -1.01 16.27
CA ARG A 65 -8.14 -1.69 16.90
C ARG A 65 -7.76 -3.10 17.33
N TYR A 66 -7.07 -3.85 16.48
CA TYR A 66 -6.59 -5.19 16.82
C TYR A 66 -5.70 -5.15 18.07
N ASN A 67 -4.69 -4.26 18.09
CA ASN A 67 -3.80 -4.10 19.24
C ASN A 67 -4.59 -3.70 20.51
N ALA A 68 -5.54 -2.78 20.41
CA ALA A 68 -6.37 -2.36 21.53
C ALA A 68 -7.23 -3.49 22.11
N PHE A 69 -7.68 -4.44 21.27
CA PHE A 69 -8.50 -5.58 21.72
C PHE A 69 -7.68 -6.78 22.19
N GLN A 70 -6.61 -7.12 21.47
CA GLN A 70 -5.80 -8.31 21.75
C GLN A 70 -4.66 -8.05 22.74
N GLY A 71 -4.21 -6.79 22.85
CA GLY A 71 -3.06 -6.38 23.68
C GLY A 71 -1.70 -6.60 23.03
N TYR A 72 -1.68 -7.01 21.75
CA TYR A 72 -0.49 -7.21 20.94
C TYR A 72 -0.82 -6.94 19.46
N TYR A 73 0.19 -6.65 18.65
CA TYR A 73 0.03 -6.34 17.23
C TYR A 73 -0.26 -7.59 16.39
N PRO A 74 -0.89 -7.44 15.20
CA PRO A 74 -1.22 -8.57 14.34
C PRO A 74 -0.03 -9.43 13.92
N TRP A 75 1.19 -8.90 13.90
CA TRP A 75 2.40 -9.64 13.57
C TRP A 75 3.05 -10.33 14.76
N GLN A 76 2.65 -10.01 15.99
CA GLN A 76 3.18 -10.65 17.20
C GLN A 76 2.49 -11.98 17.46
N GLU A 77 3.15 -12.86 18.18
CA GLU A 77 2.57 -14.16 18.49
C GLU A 77 1.36 -14.06 19.42
N ASP A 78 1.62 -13.44 20.58
CA ASP A 78 0.73 -13.23 21.69
C ASP A 78 1.21 -12.02 22.52
N ALA A 79 0.55 -11.78 23.65
CA ALA A 79 0.86 -10.64 24.53
C ALA A 79 2.21 -10.76 25.28
N ASN A 80 2.87 -11.91 25.26
CA ASN A 80 4.17 -12.14 25.89
C ASN A 80 5.33 -12.03 24.90
N ASP A 81 5.03 -11.93 23.61
CA ASP A 81 6.02 -11.67 22.58
C ASP A 81 6.64 -10.29 22.78
N LEU A 82 7.95 -10.27 23.01
CA LEU A 82 8.71 -9.05 23.22
C LEU A 82 9.22 -8.45 21.90
N ASP A 83 9.15 -9.21 20.80
CA ASP A 83 9.50 -8.73 19.48
C ASP A 83 8.29 -8.05 18.85
N THR A 84 8.23 -6.73 19.02
CA THR A 84 7.18 -5.90 18.42
C THR A 84 7.63 -5.29 17.09
N GLY A 85 8.90 -5.50 16.70
CA GLY A 85 9.50 -4.93 15.51
C GLY A 85 9.19 -5.76 14.25
N LEU A 86 9.04 -5.08 13.12
CA LEU A 86 8.83 -5.77 11.85
C LEU A 86 10.19 -6.04 11.18
N VAL A 87 10.65 -7.29 11.12
CA VAL A 87 11.96 -7.63 10.54
C VAL A 87 11.79 -8.48 9.28
N ALA A 88 12.57 -8.17 8.24
CA ALA A 88 12.71 -9.02 7.06
C ALA A 88 13.94 -9.93 7.21
N SER A 89 13.80 -11.21 6.89
CA SER A 89 14.90 -12.17 6.83
C SER A 89 15.10 -12.71 5.42
N SER A 90 16.23 -13.37 5.20
CA SER A 90 16.48 -14.29 4.10
C SER A 90 16.83 -15.67 4.64
N TYR A 91 16.45 -16.73 3.91
CA TYR A 91 16.83 -18.10 4.23
C TYR A 91 17.81 -18.63 3.20
N ASP A 92 18.96 -19.14 3.65
CA ASP A 92 19.95 -19.82 2.82
C ASP A 92 20.32 -21.20 3.40
N GLU A 93 21.36 -21.84 2.84
CA GLU A 93 21.86 -23.13 3.32
C GLU A 93 22.39 -23.12 4.76
N ASN A 94 22.64 -21.93 5.32
CA ASN A 94 23.12 -21.69 6.69
C ASN A 94 21.99 -21.29 7.64
N GLY A 95 20.75 -21.18 7.15
CA GLY A 95 19.56 -20.87 7.92
C GLY A 95 19.03 -19.46 7.72
N TRP A 96 18.24 -18.98 8.68
CA TRP A 96 17.64 -17.66 8.65
C TRP A 96 18.65 -16.58 9.03
N THR A 97 18.79 -15.58 8.17
CA THR A 97 19.64 -14.41 8.38
C THR A 97 18.79 -13.16 8.24
N PRO A 98 18.76 -12.24 9.22
CA PRO A 98 18.03 -10.98 9.05
C PRO A 98 18.65 -10.18 7.91
N LEU A 99 17.80 -9.61 7.06
CA LEU A 99 18.19 -8.91 5.82
C LEU A 99 18.99 -7.63 6.08
N ALA A 100 18.99 -7.14 7.32
CA ALA A 100 19.59 -5.86 7.70
C ALA A 100 20.48 -5.89 8.95
N THR A 101 20.90 -7.05 9.47
CA THR A 101 21.78 -7.06 10.65
C THR A 101 23.23 -7.36 10.27
N ASP A 102 24.05 -6.33 10.07
CA ASP A 102 25.51 -6.45 10.29
C ASP A 102 25.79 -6.55 11.79
N GLY A 103 25.21 -7.54 12.49
CA GLY A 103 25.51 -7.94 13.88
C GLY A 103 25.64 -6.86 14.98
N THR A 104 25.33 -5.59 14.69
CA THR A 104 25.64 -4.41 15.49
C THR A 104 24.41 -3.59 15.82
N LEU A 105 23.26 -3.95 15.24
CA LEU A 105 22.01 -3.28 15.54
C LEU A 105 21.46 -3.80 16.86
N PRO A 106 21.02 -2.91 17.76
CA PRO A 106 20.08 -3.31 18.78
C PRO A 106 18.87 -3.90 18.05
N ASN A 107 18.44 -5.10 18.43
CA ASN A 107 17.11 -5.61 18.11
C ASN A 107 16.13 -4.46 18.39
N ASN A 108 15.50 -3.86 17.36
CA ASN A 108 14.43 -2.82 17.38
C ASN A 108 14.46 -1.78 16.21
N ASP A 109 15.25 -1.95 15.13
CA ASP A 109 15.24 -0.94 14.05
C ASP A 109 14.21 -1.20 12.94
N GLY A 110 13.71 -2.44 12.82
CA GLY A 110 12.69 -2.87 11.86
C GLY A 110 12.97 -2.55 10.39
N LEU A 111 12.12 -3.02 9.49
CA LEU A 111 12.07 -2.65 8.09
C LEU A 111 10.60 -2.56 7.66
N PRO A 112 10.24 -1.64 6.74
CA PRO A 112 8.91 -1.67 6.16
C PRO A 112 8.68 -3.00 5.41
N VAL A 113 7.72 -3.80 5.87
CA VAL A 113 7.36 -5.09 5.28
C VAL A 113 6.03 -4.96 4.56
N PRO A 114 5.92 -5.47 3.32
CA PRO A 114 4.68 -5.41 2.56
C PRO A 114 3.56 -6.29 3.14
N VAL A 115 2.33 -5.83 3.01
CA VAL A 115 1.16 -6.45 3.68
C VAL A 115 0.56 -7.63 2.91
N THR A 116 0.85 -7.73 1.61
CA THR A 116 0.22 -8.65 0.64
C THR A 116 1.08 -9.83 0.24
N PHE A 117 2.28 -9.99 0.80
CA PHE A 117 3.26 -10.90 0.21
C PHE A 117 2.88 -12.37 0.30
N VAL A 118 3.02 -12.99 -0.87
CA VAL A 118 3.05 -14.40 -1.21
C VAL A 118 4.46 -14.61 -1.77
N GLU A 119 5.21 -15.55 -1.19
CA GLU A 119 6.57 -16.00 -1.55
C GLU A 119 7.15 -15.41 -2.85
N ALA A 120 8.10 -14.47 -2.74
CA ALA A 120 8.88 -13.98 -3.87
C ALA A 120 10.28 -14.59 -3.86
N GLY A 121 10.47 -15.66 -4.63
CA GLY A 121 11.75 -16.10 -5.21
C GLY A 121 12.99 -16.02 -4.32
N GLY A 122 13.23 -17.04 -3.50
CA GLY A 122 14.53 -17.31 -2.86
C GLY A 122 14.92 -16.37 -1.73
N VAL A 123 14.14 -15.33 -1.46
CA VAL A 123 14.16 -14.59 -0.20
C VAL A 123 12.96 -15.11 0.58
N ASP A 124 13.22 -16.02 1.50
CA ASP A 124 12.23 -16.31 2.52
C ASP A 124 12.24 -15.09 3.45
N MET A 125 11.38 -14.11 3.12
CA MET A 125 10.86 -13.24 4.14
C MET A 125 9.95 -14.14 4.95
N SER A 126 10.54 -14.91 5.88
CA SER A 126 9.80 -15.25 7.07
C SER A 126 9.18 -13.93 7.46
N TYR A 127 7.86 -13.98 7.61
CA TYR A 127 7.07 -13.08 8.43
C TYR A 127 7.98 -12.44 9.51
N PRO A 128 7.72 -11.24 10.01
CA PRO A 128 8.34 -10.77 11.25
C PRO A 128 8.12 -11.79 12.39
N ALA A 129 8.93 -12.84 12.39
CA ALA A 129 8.63 -14.22 12.75
C ALA A 129 7.57 -15.04 11.96
N ALA A 130 7.99 -16.04 11.15
CA ALA A 130 7.39 -17.35 11.35
C ALA A 130 7.84 -17.77 12.73
N VAL A 131 7.30 -17.17 13.79
CA VAL A 131 7.24 -17.96 14.98
C VAL A 131 6.28 -19.07 14.62
N TRP A 132 6.79 -20.29 14.74
CA TRP A 132 5.97 -21.39 15.16
C TRP A 132 5.37 -21.00 16.50
N ILE A 133 4.25 -20.26 16.47
CA ILE A 133 3.53 -19.87 17.67
C ILE A 133 3.07 -21.17 18.27
N GLU A 134 3.80 -21.67 19.26
CA GLU A 134 3.29 -22.72 20.13
C GLU A 134 2.24 -22.07 21.05
N GLY A 135 1.10 -21.70 20.45
CA GLY A 135 0.05 -20.89 21.08
C GLY A 135 -1.22 -20.77 20.23
N THR A 136 -2.16 -21.67 20.48
CA THR A 136 -3.59 -21.73 20.06
C THR A 136 -3.97 -21.86 18.58
N ASP A 137 -3.18 -21.37 17.62
CA ASP A 137 -3.41 -21.60 16.18
C ASP A 137 -2.21 -22.34 15.56
N THR A 138 -2.45 -23.47 14.89
CA THR A 138 -1.39 -24.33 14.29
C THR A 138 -0.72 -23.74 13.04
N TYR A 139 -0.91 -22.45 12.73
CA TYR A 139 -0.65 -21.87 11.42
C TYR A 139 -0.06 -20.45 11.49
N SER A 140 0.95 -20.16 10.66
CA SER A 140 1.52 -18.81 10.49
C SER A 140 0.56 -17.93 9.66
N CYS A 141 -0.02 -16.91 10.30
CA CYS A 141 -1.02 -16.05 9.68
C CYS A 141 -0.45 -14.67 9.31
N PRO A 142 -0.58 -14.20 8.06
CA PRO A 142 -0.18 -12.86 7.69
C PRO A 142 -1.09 -11.84 8.35
N ILE A 143 -0.57 -10.61 8.45
CA ILE A 143 -1.26 -9.44 9.03
C ILE A 143 -2.68 -9.32 8.46
N MET A 144 -2.83 -9.44 7.15
CA MET A 144 -4.13 -9.32 6.47
C MET A 144 -5.13 -10.44 6.83
N ALA A 145 -4.66 -11.67 7.09
CA ALA A 145 -5.54 -12.77 7.49
C ALA A 145 -6.03 -12.59 8.95
N ARG A 146 -5.14 -12.13 9.83
CA ARG A 146 -5.47 -11.83 11.23
C ARG A 146 -6.42 -10.65 11.38
N LEU A 147 -6.32 -9.66 10.50
CA LEU A 147 -7.23 -8.51 10.51
C LEU A 147 -8.55 -8.79 9.79
N SER A 148 -8.64 -9.76 8.89
CA SER A 148 -9.85 -10.03 8.08
C SER A 148 -10.78 -11.07 8.71
N GLY A 149 -11.68 -11.67 7.94
CA GLY A 149 -12.56 -12.75 8.41
C GLY A 149 -11.90 -14.13 8.48
N GLY A 150 -10.64 -14.27 8.04
CA GLY A 150 -9.98 -15.58 7.94
C GLY A 150 -10.48 -16.43 6.77
N ASP A 151 -10.91 -15.80 5.67
CA ASP A 151 -11.40 -16.50 4.47
C ASP A 151 -10.30 -17.37 3.85
N GLU A 152 -10.49 -18.69 3.91
CA GLU A 152 -9.55 -19.68 3.38
C GLU A 152 -9.36 -19.62 1.86
N SER A 153 -10.29 -18.98 1.13
CA SER A 153 -10.17 -18.75 -0.32
C SER A 153 -9.19 -17.62 -0.67
N ILE A 154 -8.89 -16.77 0.31
CA ILE A 154 -7.93 -15.66 0.22
C ILE A 154 -6.62 -16.05 0.90
N HIS A 155 -6.68 -16.84 1.99
CA HIS A 155 -5.51 -17.24 2.76
C HIS A 155 -5.51 -18.74 3.16
N PRO A 156 -4.59 -19.58 2.66
CA PRO A 156 -4.73 -21.04 2.70
C PRO A 156 -4.40 -21.72 4.06
N THR A 157 -4.43 -21.02 5.19
CA THR A 157 -3.85 -21.51 6.45
C THR A 157 -4.80 -21.54 7.66
N GLY A 158 -6.13 -21.60 7.48
CA GLY A 158 -7.07 -21.84 8.59
C GLY A 158 -7.06 -20.77 9.70
N CYS A 159 -6.56 -19.57 9.38
CA CYS A 159 -6.42 -18.45 10.32
C CYS A 159 -7.76 -17.97 10.85
N ARG A 160 -7.85 -17.72 12.15
CA ARG A 160 -8.97 -16.99 12.74
C ARG A 160 -8.71 -15.49 12.66
N GLY A 161 -9.43 -14.82 11.78
CA GLY A 161 -9.34 -13.37 11.68
C GLY A 161 -10.23 -12.64 12.69
N ALA A 162 -9.83 -11.43 13.08
CA ALA A 162 -10.53 -10.58 14.05
C ALA A 162 -11.68 -9.75 13.44
N GLN A 163 -11.92 -9.86 12.12
CA GLN A 163 -12.98 -9.14 11.39
C GLN A 163 -12.85 -7.60 11.44
N GLU A 164 -11.64 -7.09 11.64
CA GLU A 164 -11.32 -5.66 11.64
C GLU A 164 -11.31 -5.07 10.22
N LEU A 165 -11.04 -5.90 9.21
CA LEU A 165 -11.07 -5.57 7.80
C LEU A 165 -12.10 -6.45 7.07
N LYS A 166 -12.79 -5.83 6.10
CA LYS A 166 -13.70 -6.57 5.21
C LYS A 166 -12.90 -7.37 4.20
N ASP A 167 -13.35 -8.57 3.86
CA ASP A 167 -12.67 -9.41 2.87
C ASP A 167 -12.54 -8.70 1.50
N SER A 168 -13.53 -7.88 1.10
CA SER A 168 -13.44 -7.05 -0.11
C SER A 168 -12.28 -6.03 -0.13
N PHE A 169 -11.83 -5.56 1.04
CA PHE A 169 -10.65 -4.73 1.17
C PHE A 169 -9.39 -5.57 0.96
N VAL A 170 -9.36 -6.75 1.59
CA VAL A 170 -8.26 -7.70 1.51
C VAL A 170 -8.06 -8.20 0.08
N THR A 171 -9.13 -8.60 -0.61
CA THR A 171 -9.11 -9.01 -2.03
C THR A 171 -8.58 -7.89 -2.93
N ARG A 172 -8.90 -6.62 -2.63
CA ARG A 172 -8.40 -5.48 -3.42
C ARG A 172 -6.89 -5.34 -3.28
N LEU A 173 -6.34 -5.52 -2.08
CA LEU A 173 -4.90 -5.41 -1.84
C LEU A 173 -4.11 -6.59 -2.43
N HIS A 174 -4.65 -7.81 -2.44
CA HIS A 174 -3.98 -8.97 -3.04
C HIS A 174 -3.97 -8.99 -4.57
N ASN A 175 -4.77 -8.16 -5.24
CA ASN A 175 -4.74 -8.09 -6.69
C ASN A 175 -3.48 -7.32 -7.12
N PRO A 176 -2.55 -7.93 -7.91
CA PRO A 176 -1.28 -7.32 -8.31
C PRO A 176 -1.53 -6.05 -9.13
N SER A 177 -1.70 -4.94 -8.42
CA SER A 177 -2.08 -3.66 -9.00
C SER A 177 -1.52 -2.54 -8.16
N THR A 178 -0.23 -2.21 -8.38
CA THR A 178 0.48 -0.95 -8.10
C THR A 178 0.25 -0.24 -6.74
N ARG A 179 -0.39 -0.87 -5.76
CA ARG A 179 -0.83 -0.28 -4.48
C ARG A 179 -0.40 -1.16 -3.33
N ASP A 180 0.85 -1.58 -3.38
CA ASP A 180 1.44 -2.34 -2.31
C ASP A 180 1.58 -1.41 -1.10
N LEU A 181 0.99 -1.83 0.01
CA LEU A 181 1.13 -1.17 1.30
C LEU A 181 2.20 -1.92 2.09
N TYR A 182 2.93 -1.16 2.91
CA TYR A 182 4.00 -1.63 3.76
C TYR A 182 3.69 -1.20 5.17
N VAL A 183 3.88 -2.07 6.15
CA VAL A 183 3.77 -1.73 7.56
C VAL A 183 5.18 -1.59 8.11
N TYR A 184 5.38 -0.65 9.03
CA TYR A 184 6.60 -0.50 9.78
C TYR A 184 6.28 -0.26 11.25
N ASN A 185 7.01 -0.93 12.13
CA ASN A 185 7.07 -0.62 13.54
C ASN A 185 8.48 -1.00 14.00
N SER A 186 9.18 -0.09 14.70
CA SER A 186 10.52 -0.35 15.23
C SER A 186 10.50 -1.41 16.31
N GLY A 187 9.42 -1.51 17.08
CA GLY A 187 9.29 -2.41 18.21
C GLY A 187 9.89 -1.87 19.51
N VAL A 188 10.31 -0.60 19.53
CA VAL A 188 10.61 0.06 20.79
C VAL A 188 9.31 0.34 21.55
N SER A 189 9.35 0.29 22.87
CA SER A 189 8.19 0.63 23.70
C SER A 189 7.76 2.08 23.43
N GLY A 190 6.52 2.26 22.97
CA GLY A 190 5.98 3.56 22.58
C GLY A 190 6.23 3.95 21.12
N ALA A 191 6.82 3.07 20.30
CA ALA A 191 6.92 3.25 18.85
C ALA A 191 5.55 3.41 18.19
N SER A 192 5.48 4.27 17.19
CA SER A 192 4.32 4.40 16.33
C SER A 192 4.33 3.31 15.27
N THR A 193 3.14 2.87 14.84
CA THR A 193 3.01 2.01 13.66
C THR A 193 2.81 2.89 12.44
N TYR A 194 3.55 2.64 11.38
CA TYR A 194 3.43 3.36 10.12
C TYR A 194 2.89 2.45 9.03
N VAL A 195 2.02 2.99 8.17
CA VAL A 195 1.66 2.36 6.91
C VAL A 195 2.14 3.23 5.75
N CYS A 196 2.97 2.63 4.91
CA CYS A 196 3.66 3.28 3.81
C CYS A 196 3.20 2.73 2.46
N PHE A 197 3.29 3.56 1.43
CA PHE A 197 3.11 3.15 0.03
C PHE A 197 4.07 3.91 -0.88
N ILE A 198 4.32 3.39 -2.07
CA ILE A 198 5.14 4.08 -3.07
C ILE A 198 4.23 5.03 -3.87
N PRO A 199 4.51 6.35 -3.85
CA PRO A 199 3.73 7.31 -4.61
C PRO A 199 3.94 7.17 -6.12
N GLN A 200 2.93 7.54 -6.91
CA GLN A 200 2.95 7.46 -8.37
C GLN A 200 2.78 8.83 -9.06
N SER A 201 2.29 9.82 -8.31
CA SER A 201 2.13 11.20 -8.79
C SER A 201 3.30 12.04 -8.32
N GLY A 202 3.77 12.93 -9.18
CA GLY A 202 4.87 13.84 -8.86
C GLY A 202 4.59 14.68 -7.61
N ALA A 203 3.33 15.02 -7.34
CA ALA A 203 2.96 15.74 -6.12
C ALA A 203 3.24 14.95 -4.82
N PHE A 204 2.92 13.66 -4.80
CA PHE A 204 3.20 12.81 -3.63
C PHE A 204 4.67 12.39 -3.57
N GLU A 205 5.32 12.19 -4.72
CA GLU A 205 6.78 11.95 -4.78
C GLU A 205 7.55 13.11 -4.14
N VAL A 206 7.27 14.36 -4.56
CA VAL A 206 7.91 15.55 -3.98
C VAL A 206 7.64 15.64 -2.48
N ALA A 207 6.40 15.40 -2.04
CA ALA A 207 6.09 15.42 -0.61
C ALA A 207 6.87 14.36 0.19
N ALA A 208 7.06 13.17 -0.37
CA ALA A 208 7.87 12.12 0.26
C ALA A 208 9.36 12.50 0.33
N PHE A 209 9.91 13.08 -0.73
CA PHE A 209 11.28 13.62 -0.72
C PHE A 209 11.46 14.74 0.30
N ASP A 210 10.53 15.69 0.35
CA ASP A 210 10.59 16.82 1.29
C ASP A 210 10.57 16.31 2.73
N ARG A 211 9.74 15.30 3.05
CA ARG A 211 9.73 14.67 4.37
C ARG A 211 11.06 14.01 4.72
N CYS A 212 11.66 13.29 3.79
CA CYS A 212 12.98 12.70 4.00
C CYS A 212 14.08 13.76 4.18
N ALA A 213 13.97 14.92 3.52
CA ALA A 213 14.91 16.02 3.69
C ALA A 213 14.73 16.76 5.03
N GLU A 214 13.51 16.83 5.56
CA GLU A 214 13.21 17.42 6.87
C GLU A 214 13.61 16.51 8.04
N GLY A 215 13.69 15.19 7.79
CA GLY A 215 13.98 14.16 8.78
C GLY A 215 12.72 13.40 9.20
N LEU A 216 12.87 12.09 9.42
CA LEU A 216 11.80 11.25 9.92
C LEU A 216 11.69 11.31 11.46
N PRO A 217 10.55 10.88 12.04
CA PRO A 217 10.39 10.75 13.48
C PRO A 217 11.49 9.89 14.13
N GLU A 218 11.86 10.22 15.38
CA GLU A 218 12.95 9.55 16.11
C GLU A 218 12.71 8.06 16.42
N ASP A 219 11.47 7.59 16.31
CA ASP A 219 11.09 6.17 16.44
C ASP A 219 11.26 5.37 15.13
N VAL A 220 11.67 6.03 14.05
CA VAL A 220 12.13 5.40 12.81
C VAL A 220 13.64 5.22 12.86
N GLY A 221 14.11 3.96 12.92
CA GLY A 221 15.53 3.64 12.97
C GLY A 221 16.26 3.95 11.65
N ASP A 222 17.58 4.15 11.71
CA ASP A 222 18.42 4.58 10.57
C ASP A 222 18.24 3.73 9.30
N ILE A 223 18.07 2.41 9.47
CA ILE A 223 17.88 1.50 8.34
C ILE A 223 16.49 1.63 7.74
N ALA A 224 15.47 1.78 8.59
CA ALA A 224 14.11 2.02 8.13
C ALA A 224 14.01 3.38 7.44
N GLU A 225 14.73 4.40 7.92
CA GLU A 225 14.87 5.68 7.25
C GLU A 225 15.50 5.50 5.86
N ALA A 226 16.63 4.78 5.74
CA ALA A 226 17.25 4.50 4.44
C ALA A 226 16.28 3.74 3.50
N PHE A 227 15.42 2.89 4.03
CA PHE A 227 14.36 2.20 3.27
C PHE A 227 13.24 3.10 2.80
N ILE A 228 12.68 3.88 3.72
CA ILE A 228 11.59 4.80 3.42
C ILE A 228 12.08 5.88 2.45
N CYS A 229 13.30 6.39 2.66
CA CYS A 229 13.83 7.53 1.93
C CYS A 229 14.63 7.18 0.67
N ALA A 230 14.63 5.90 0.25
CA ALA A 230 15.42 5.46 -0.90
C ALA A 230 16.93 5.81 -0.78
N GLY A 231 17.44 5.80 0.44
CA GLY A 231 18.82 6.18 0.76
C GLY A 231 19.86 5.12 0.42
N GLU A 232 21.12 5.47 0.61
CA GLU A 232 22.24 4.53 0.49
C GLU A 232 22.31 3.60 1.71
N TYR A 233 22.66 2.33 1.47
CA TYR A 233 22.87 1.33 2.52
C TYR A 233 24.34 0.97 2.67
N PRO A 234 24.80 0.67 3.90
CA PRO A 234 26.13 0.13 4.10
C PRO A 234 26.28 -1.26 3.41
N ALA A 235 27.45 -1.48 2.79
CA ALA A 235 27.98 -2.79 2.38
C ALA A 235 27.15 -3.67 1.40
N GLY A 236 26.60 -3.10 0.32
CA GLY A 236 26.20 -3.88 -0.87
C GLY A 236 24.92 -4.70 -0.74
N THR A 237 24.19 -4.56 0.36
CA THR A 237 22.84 -5.09 0.56
C THR A 237 21.82 -3.96 0.40
N ASN A 238 20.93 -4.06 -0.59
CA ASN A 238 19.79 -3.15 -0.70
C ASN A 238 18.52 -3.90 -0.27
N PRO A 239 18.01 -3.68 0.96
CA PRO A 239 16.85 -4.38 1.49
C PRO A 239 15.59 -4.12 0.64
N ARG A 240 15.49 -2.99 -0.07
CA ARG A 240 14.36 -2.73 -0.98
C ARG A 240 14.30 -3.78 -2.08
N THR A 241 15.43 -4.07 -2.73
CA THR A 241 15.47 -5.03 -3.84
C THR A 241 15.15 -6.46 -3.41
N SER A 242 15.51 -6.83 -2.18
CA SER A 242 15.25 -8.15 -1.61
C SER A 242 13.80 -8.35 -1.18
N VAL A 243 13.08 -7.26 -0.89
CA VAL A 243 11.61 -7.30 -0.71
C VAL A 243 10.85 -7.00 -2.02
N GLY A 244 11.52 -7.07 -3.18
CA GLY A 244 10.90 -6.86 -4.49
C GLY A 244 10.66 -5.40 -4.87
N LEU A 245 11.15 -4.45 -4.07
CA LEU A 245 11.11 -3.02 -4.37
C LEU A 245 12.33 -2.57 -5.17
N ALA A 246 12.13 -2.27 -6.44
CA ALA A 246 13.16 -1.72 -7.34
C ALA A 246 13.02 -0.21 -7.61
N SER A 247 12.07 0.47 -6.95
CA SER A 247 11.83 1.91 -7.13
C SER A 247 12.87 2.73 -6.37
N ASP A 248 13.43 3.77 -6.99
CA ASP A 248 14.30 4.77 -6.32
C ASP A 248 13.50 5.92 -5.68
N VAL A 249 12.17 5.78 -5.61
CA VAL A 249 11.27 6.80 -5.06
C VAL A 249 11.07 6.56 -3.55
N PRO A 250 11.17 7.61 -2.70
CA PRO A 250 10.80 7.53 -1.30
C PRO A 250 9.34 7.14 -1.08
N MET A 251 9.06 6.52 0.05
CA MET A 251 7.72 6.08 0.41
C MET A 251 6.96 7.20 1.11
N SER A 252 5.65 7.27 0.85
CA SER A 252 4.73 8.09 1.64
C SER A 252 4.23 7.26 2.82
N CYS A 253 4.66 7.60 4.02
CA CYS A 253 4.27 6.93 5.26
C CYS A 253 3.28 7.75 6.08
N LEU A 254 2.33 7.05 6.69
CA LEU A 254 1.31 7.61 7.58
C LEU A 254 1.49 6.96 8.97
N PRO A 255 1.63 7.76 10.04
CA PRO A 255 1.63 7.27 11.42
C PRO A 255 0.20 6.99 11.92
#